data_AF-Q1HEA7-F1
#
_entry.id   AF-Q1HEA7-F1
#
_cell.length_a   1.000
_cell.length_b   1.000
_cell.length_c   1.000
_cell.angle_alpha   90.00
_cell.angle_beta   90.00
_cell.angle_gamma   90.00
#
_symmetry.space_group_name_H-M   'P 1'
#
loop_
_entity.id
_entity.type
_entity.pdbx_description
1 polymer ?
#
loop_
_entity_poly.entity_id
_entity_poly.type
_entity_poly.pdbx_seq_one_letter_code
_entity_poly.pdbx_strand_id
1 'polypeptide(L)' 'MVLPHVIVARSHVTNFSVFEGVGRTLKGRDLRRVRNDVLQKTGFLDV' A
#
# COMPACT_ATOMS: atom_id res chain seq x y z
N MET A 1 -9.26 20.18 -19.66
CA MET A 1 -9.01 20.33 -18.21
C MET A 1 -9.66 19.16 -17.49
N VAL A 2 -8.93 18.42 -16.65
CA VAL A 2 -9.51 17.31 -15.86
C VAL A 2 -10.00 17.89 -14.54
N LEU A 3 -11.24 17.56 -14.14
CA LEU A 3 -11.81 18.10 -12.91
C LEU A 3 -11.07 17.58 -11.67
N PRO A 4 -10.83 18.42 -10.64
CA PRO A 4 -10.07 18.02 -9.45
C PRO A 4 -10.59 16.75 -8.78
N HIS A 5 -11.91 16.54 -8.70
CA HIS A 5 -12.50 15.33 -8.10
C HIS A 5 -12.22 14.06 -8.92
N VAL A 6 -11.99 14.16 -10.23
CA VAL A 6 -11.62 13.03 -11.10
C VAL A 6 -10.16 12.61 -10.83
N ILE A 7 -9.29 13.58 -10.52
CA ILE A 7 -7.90 13.33 -10.12
C ILE A 7 -7.88 12.64 -8.75
N VAL A 8 -8.68 13.13 -7.80
CA VAL A 8 -8.82 12.54 -6.47
C VAL A 8 -9.39 11.12 -6.55
N ALA A 9 -10.45 10.90 -7.35
CA ALA A 9 -11.02 9.55 -7.56
C ALA A 9 -10.01 8.55 -8.14
N ARG A 10 -9.12 8.99 -9.05
CA ARG A 10 -8.02 8.15 -9.57
C ARG A 10 -6.96 7.87 -8.51
N SER A 11 -6.69 8.81 -7.61
CA SER A 11 -5.75 8.63 -6.50
C SER A 11 -6.25 7.69 -5.40
N HIS A 12 -7.57 7.53 -5.23
CA HIS A 12 -8.16 6.56 -4.31
C HIS A 12 -7.89 5.09 -4.71
N VAL A 13 -7.51 4.83 -5.96
CA VAL A 13 -7.02 3.51 -6.38
C VAL A 13 -5.67 3.18 -5.70
N THR A 14 -4.97 4.20 -5.20
CA THR A 14 -3.75 4.08 -4.41
C THR A 14 -3.89 4.82 -3.07
N ASN A 15 -4.72 4.29 -2.16
CA ASN A 15 -4.66 4.72 -0.76
C ASN A 15 -3.22 4.50 -0.24
N PHE A 16 -2.48 5.59 -0.03
CA PHE A 16 -1.15 5.52 0.55
C PHE A 16 -1.30 5.37 2.07
N SER A 17 -1.23 4.12 2.55
CA SER A 17 -1.08 3.86 3.99
C SER A 17 0.31 4.30 4.47
N VAL A 18 0.39 4.81 5.69
CA VAL A 18 1.65 5.13 6.37
C VAL A 18 1.71 4.28 7.63
N PHE A 19 2.84 3.64 7.87
CA PHE A 19 3.12 2.90 9.08
C PHE A 19 4.42 3.42 9.69
N GLU A 20 4.32 4.01 10.87
CA GLU A 20 5.45 4.52 11.63
C GLU A 20 5.85 3.48 12.68
N GLY A 21 7.13 3.13 12.73
CA GLY A 21 7.68 2.18 13.69
C GLY A 21 9.09 2.56 14.09
N VAL A 22 9.67 1.81 15.03
CA VAL A 22 11.03 2.07 15.50
C VAL A 22 12.03 1.83 14.36
N GLY A 23 12.70 2.90 13.91
CA GLY A 23 13.78 2.87 12.93
C GLY A 23 13.41 3.27 11.50
N ARG A 24 12.17 3.07 11.04
CA ARG A 24 11.74 3.55 9.72
C ARG A 24 10.22 3.72 9.59
N THR A 25 9.83 4.69 8.77
CA THR A 25 8.43 4.88 8.33
C THR A 25 8.23 4.21 6.97
N LEU A 26 7.25 3.32 6.88
CA LEU A 26 6.86 2.69 5.61
C LEU A 26 5.69 3.45 5.00
N LYS A 27 5.76 3.69 3.69
CA LYS A 27 4.68 4.32 2.93
C LYS A 27 4.20 3.39 1.84
N GLY A 28 2.89 3.34 1.61
CA GLY A 28 2.18 2.69 0.49
C GLY A 28 2.90 1.51 -0.19
N ARG A 29 3.83 1.82 -1.10
CA ARG A 29 4.64 0.82 -1.84
C ARG A 29 5.39 -0.16 -0.93
N ASP A 30 6.02 0.34 0.13
CA ASP A 30 6.79 -0.51 1.04
C ASP A 30 5.86 -1.41 1.86
N LEU A 31 4.70 -0.90 2.25
CA LEU A 31 3.67 -1.70 2.92
C LEU A 31 3.11 -2.79 2.01
N ARG A 32 2.90 -2.50 0.72
CA ARG A 32 2.49 -3.51 -0.26
C ARG A 32 3.53 -4.62 -0.41
N ARG A 33 4.82 -4.29 -0.42
CA ARG A 33 5.92 -5.27 -0.45
C ARG A 33 5.92 -6.13 0.81
N VAL A 34 5.92 -5.50 1.98
CA VAL A 34 5.88 -6.22 3.27
C VAL A 34 4.68 -7.15 3.34
N ARG A 35 3.49 -6.69 2.94
CA ARG A 35 2.29 -7.54 2.89
C ARG A 35 2.50 -8.75 1.98
N ASN A 36 2.98 -8.55 0.76
CA ASN A 36 3.20 -9.65 -0.19
C ASN A 36 4.26 -10.63 0.33
N ASP A 37 5.31 -10.15 0.99
CA ASP A 37 6.35 -10.99 1.58
C ASP A 37 5.80 -11.82 2.74
N VAL A 38 4.98 -11.21 3.62
CA VAL A 38 4.32 -11.92 4.72
C VAL A 38 3.40 -13.02 4.19
N LEU A 39 2.53 -12.70 3.22
CA LEU A 39 1.60 -13.67 2.64
C LEU A 39 2.30 -14.87 1.99
N GLN A 40 3.45 -14.64 1.33
CA GLN A 40 4.27 -15.72 0.79
C GLN A 40 4.97 -16.53 1.89
N LYS A 41 5.58 -15.87 2.88
CA LYS A 41 6.31 -16.54 3.96
C LYS A 41 5.41 -17.37 4.87
N THR A 42 4.17 -16.92 5.09
CA THR A 42 3.21 -17.65 5.92
C THR A 42 2.47 -18.74 5.15
N GLY A 43 2.74 -18.92 3.84
CA GLY A 43 2.00 -19.87 3.01
C GLY A 43 0.51 -19.55 2.84
N PHE A 44 0.09 -18.31 3.14
CA PHE A 44 -1.33 -17.95 3.11
C PHE A 44 -1.93 -18.01 1.69
N LEU A 45 -1.08 -17.85 0.67
CA LEU A 45 -1.49 -17.90 -0.74
C LEU A 45 -1.34 -19.31 -1.36
N ASP A 46 -0.90 -20.31 -0.59
CA ASP A 46 -0.63 -21.69 -1.06
C ASP A 46 -1.78 -22.65 -0.70
N VAL A 47 -3.03 -22.16 -0.75
CA VAL A 47 -4.27 -22.91 -0.44
C VAL A 47 -4.96 -23.37 -1.72
#